data_AF-A0A846E5D6-F1
#
_entry.id   AF-A0A846E5D6-F1
#
_cell.length_a   1.000
_cell.length_b   1.000
_cell.length_c   1.000
_cell.angle_alpha   90.00
_cell.angle_beta   90.00
_cell.angle_gamma   90.00
#
_symmetry.space_group_name_H-M   'P 1'
#
loop_
_entity.id
_entity.type
_entity.pdbx_description
1 polymer ?
#
loop_
_entity_poly.entity_id
_entity_poly.type
_entity_poly.pdbx_seq_one_letter_code
_entity_poly.pdbx_strand_id
1 'polypeptide(L)'
;MSINTQILSLRTQLQQVQATGEVAPAQVWISRFSVRNRPGGKIYHYYKLVEQVGDKVRQKCYLGKPTSPKYKRWEAAIARRNQVQTLQRQLNKLEQRLSRANDASKPTSRTKGRKATSPSVMLRVPSPLVPQIKILIEQFRTSTRSPAARNEVERSYR
;
A
#
# COMPACT_ATOMS: atom_id res chain seq x y z
N MET A 1 8.97 -24.81 -8.25
CA MET A 1 8.20 -23.70 -8.84
C MET A 1 9.16 -22.65 -9.39
N SER A 2 8.89 -22.08 -10.57
CA SER A 2 9.73 -21.02 -11.17
C SER A 2 9.42 -19.64 -10.56
N ILE A 3 10.38 -18.71 -10.59
CA ILE A 3 10.19 -17.34 -10.07
C ILE A 3 8.99 -16.66 -10.76
N ASN A 4 8.82 -16.88 -12.06
CA ASN A 4 7.68 -16.35 -12.82
C ASN A 4 6.33 -16.89 -12.31
N THR A 5 6.24 -18.20 -12.01
CA THR A 5 5.01 -18.77 -11.44
C THR A 5 4.69 -18.19 -10.05
N GLN A 6 5.71 -17.92 -9.23
CA GLN A 6 5.53 -17.29 -7.91
C GLN A 6 5.08 -15.83 -8.01
N ILE A 7 5.60 -15.08 -8.98
CA ILE A 7 5.17 -13.69 -9.23
C ILE A 7 3.70 -13.68 -9.65
N LEU A 8 3.28 -14.57 -10.57
CA LEU A 8 1.89 -14.68 -11.00
C LEU A 8 0.95 -15.06 -9.83
N SER A 9 1.36 -16.00 -8.98
CA SER A 9 0.54 -16.39 -7.82
C SER A 9 0.38 -15.24 -6.83
N LEU A 10 1.46 -14.51 -6.52
CA LEU A 10 1.41 -13.36 -5.60
C LEU A 10 0.55 -12.21 -6.16
N ARG A 11 0.61 -11.95 -7.48
CA ARG A 11 -0.25 -10.95 -8.13
C ARG A 11 -1.73 -11.33 -8.02
N THR A 12 -2.03 -12.61 -8.24
CA THR A 12 -3.40 -13.15 -8.10
C THR A 12 -3.90 -13.00 -6.66
N GLN A 13 -3.08 -13.38 -5.68
CA GLN A 13 -3.42 -13.22 -4.25
C GLN A 13 -3.65 -11.75 -3.88
N LEU A 14 -2.82 -10.85 -4.40
CA LEU A 14 -2.97 -9.41 -4.14
C LEU A 14 -4.30 -8.88 -4.68
N GLN A 15 -4.68 -9.27 -5.90
CA GLN A 15 -5.97 -8.91 -6.49
C GLN A 15 -7.14 -9.48 -5.67
N GLN A 16 -7.05 -10.73 -5.23
CA GLN A 16 -8.08 -11.36 -4.40
C GLN A 16 -8.29 -10.60 -3.09
N VAL A 17 -7.21 -10.28 -2.37
CA VAL A 17 -7.29 -9.54 -1.10
C VAL A 17 -7.93 -8.16 -1.32
N GLN A 18 -7.58 -7.46 -2.40
CA GLN A 18 -8.18 -6.17 -2.73
C GLN A 18 -9.67 -6.29 -3.12
N ALA A 19 -10.07 -7.39 -3.75
CA ALA A 19 -11.46 -7.63 -4.11
C ALA A 19 -12.37 -7.96 -2.91
N THR A 20 -11.81 -8.48 -1.80
CA THR A 20 -12.60 -8.85 -0.61
C THR A 20 -13.25 -7.67 0.13
N GLY A 21 -12.80 -6.43 -0.11
CA GLY A 21 -13.45 -5.25 0.43
C GLY A 21 -12.50 -4.09 0.73
N GLU A 22 -12.99 -3.13 1.50
CA GLU A 22 -12.29 -1.87 1.78
C GLU A 22 -10.91 -2.10 2.40
N VAL A 23 -9.88 -1.52 1.78
CA VAL A 23 -8.51 -1.50 2.30
C VAL A 23 -8.27 -0.17 3.01
N ALA A 24 -7.82 -0.23 4.28
CA ALA A 24 -7.59 0.99 5.04
C ALA A 24 -6.49 1.86 4.39
N PRO A 25 -6.59 3.20 4.47
CA PRO A 25 -5.55 4.08 3.98
C PRO A 25 -4.18 3.85 4.66
N ALA A 26 -3.14 4.35 4.00
CA ALA A 26 -1.82 4.44 4.62
C ALA A 26 -1.88 5.29 5.90
N GLN A 27 -0.99 5.03 6.86
CA GLN A 27 -0.82 5.85 8.06
C GLN A 27 -2.07 5.98 8.95
N VAL A 28 -3.01 5.05 8.84
CA VAL A 28 -4.20 4.95 9.71
C VAL A 28 -4.03 3.79 10.69
N TRP A 29 -4.38 3.97 11.95
CA TRP A 29 -4.43 2.89 12.94
C TRP A 29 -5.52 3.11 13.98
N ILE A 30 -5.81 2.05 14.72
CA ILE A 30 -6.76 2.09 15.82
C ILE A 30 -5.98 2.38 17.11
N SER A 31 -6.43 3.39 17.86
CA SER A 31 -5.85 3.77 19.14
C SER A 31 -6.86 3.53 20.27
N ARG A 32 -6.40 2.87 21.34
CA ARG A 32 -7.15 2.70 22.58
C ARG A 32 -7.01 3.96 23.43
N PHE A 33 -8.10 4.41 24.02
CA PHE A 33 -8.10 5.42 25.06
C PHE A 33 -8.96 4.97 26.25
N SER A 34 -8.65 5.53 27.42
CA SER A 34 -9.27 5.16 28.68
C SER A 34 -9.98 6.36 29.25
N VAL A 35 -11.22 6.17 29.70
CA VAL A 35 -12.03 7.22 30.34
C VAL A 35 -12.40 6.75 31.73
N ARG A 36 -12.29 7.65 32.71
CA ARG A 36 -12.75 7.42 34.08
C ARG A 36 -14.04 8.20 34.30
N ASN A 37 -15.03 7.59 34.94
CA ASN A 37 -16.30 8.25 35.22
C ASN A 37 -16.21 9.24 36.41
N ARG A 38 -15.29 9.00 37.35
CA ARG A 38 -14.99 9.87 38.50
C ARG A 38 -13.59 9.55 39.04
N PRO A 39 -12.97 10.44 39.84
CA PRO A 39 -11.73 10.11 40.56
C PRO A 39 -11.88 8.81 41.36
N GLY A 40 -10.92 7.89 41.24
CA GLY A 40 -10.98 6.55 41.85
C GLY A 40 -11.99 5.57 41.24
N GLY A 41 -12.77 5.98 40.23
CA GLY A 41 -13.81 5.16 39.62
C GLY A 41 -13.32 4.13 38.61
N LYS A 42 -14.29 3.38 38.04
CA LYS A 42 -14.08 2.37 36.99
C LYS A 42 -13.48 3.02 35.73
N ILE A 43 -12.53 2.32 35.11
CA ILE A 43 -11.91 2.74 33.86
C ILE A 43 -12.62 2.02 32.70
N TYR A 44 -13.08 2.79 31.73
CA TYR A 44 -13.68 2.30 30.51
C TYR A 44 -12.72 2.45 29.35
N HIS A 45 -12.57 1.39 28.55
CA HIS A 45 -11.73 1.39 27.37
C HIS A 45 -12.57 1.57 26.11
N TYR A 46 -12.14 2.51 25.29
CA TYR A 46 -12.74 2.80 24.00
C TYR A 46 -11.66 2.94 22.94
N TYR A 47 -12.09 2.92 21.70
CA TYR A 47 -11.22 2.93 20.54
C TYR A 47 -11.62 4.06 19.61
N LYS A 48 -10.59 4.65 19.00
CA LYS A 48 -10.70 5.70 17.98
C LYS A 48 -9.81 5.35 16.81
N LEU A 49 -10.24 5.77 15.62
CA LEU A 49 -9.41 5.73 14.44
C LEU A 49 -8.59 7.01 14.40
N VAL A 50 -7.29 6.85 14.23
CA VAL A 50 -6.34 7.95 14.12
C VAL A 50 -5.56 7.82 12.83
N GLU A 51 -5.12 8.96 12.32
CA GLU A 51 -4.30 9.06 11.12
C GLU A 51 -3.13 10.00 11.37
N GLN A 52 -2.00 9.72 10.72
CA GLN A 52 -0.86 10.63 10.69
C GLN A 52 -0.97 11.53 9.46
N VAL A 53 -0.89 12.84 9.68
CA VAL A 53 -0.91 13.88 8.64
C VAL A 53 0.31 14.77 8.85
N GLY A 54 1.35 14.56 8.06
CA GLY A 54 2.68 15.14 8.30
C GLY A 54 3.24 14.66 9.65
N ASP A 55 3.64 15.59 10.50
CA ASP A 55 4.18 15.30 11.84
C ASP A 55 3.11 15.24 12.93
N LYS A 56 1.83 15.36 12.57
CA LYS A 56 0.71 15.42 13.53
C LYS A 56 -0.15 14.17 13.46
N VAL A 57 -0.52 13.64 14.63
CA VAL A 57 -1.54 12.57 14.76
C VAL A 57 -2.89 13.21 14.99
N ARG A 58 -3.88 12.88 14.15
CA ARG A 58 -5.24 13.41 14.23
C ARG A 58 -6.22 12.26 14.45
N GLN A 59 -7.26 12.54 15.25
CA GLN A 59 -8.39 11.63 15.36
C GLN A 59 -9.28 11.80 14.13
N LYS A 60 -9.53 10.71 13.41
CA LYS A 60 -10.45 10.68 12.28
C LYS A 60 -11.89 10.45 12.73
N CYS A 61 -12.11 9.44 13.58
CA CYS A 61 -13.43 9.21 14.19
C CYS A 61 -13.38 8.29 15.42
N TYR A 62 -14.43 8.33 16.25
CA TYR A 62 -14.62 7.36 17.33
C TYR A 62 -15.14 6.03 16.79
N LEU A 63 -14.61 4.91 17.31
CA LEU A 63 -15.02 3.54 16.98
C LEU A 63 -15.85 2.90 18.09
N GLY A 64 -15.72 3.39 19.32
CA GLY A 64 -16.45 2.85 20.48
C GLY A 64 -15.76 1.62 21.07
N LYS A 65 -16.52 0.57 21.38
CA LYS A 65 -16.01 -0.68 21.95
C LYS A 65 -15.50 -1.63 20.86
N PRO A 66 -14.64 -2.62 21.18
CA PRO A 66 -14.18 -3.63 20.23
C PRO A 66 -15.29 -4.43 19.56
N THR A 67 -16.40 -4.61 20.27
CA THR A 67 -17.56 -5.35 19.77
C THR A 67 -18.38 -4.55 18.76
N SER A 68 -18.12 -3.24 18.59
CA SER A 68 -18.91 -2.41 17.69
C SER A 68 -18.67 -2.81 16.22
N PRO A 69 -19.72 -2.77 15.37
CA PRO A 69 -19.55 -3.03 13.93
C PRO A 69 -18.53 -2.10 13.28
N LYS A 70 -18.46 -0.85 13.75
CA LYS A 70 -17.52 0.17 13.25
C LYS A 70 -16.07 -0.21 13.55
N TYR A 71 -15.79 -0.72 14.76
CA TYR A 71 -14.47 -1.21 15.12
C TYR A 71 -14.05 -2.38 14.24
N LYS A 72 -14.90 -3.42 14.15
CA LYS A 72 -14.63 -4.63 13.37
C LYS A 72 -14.38 -4.33 11.89
N ARG A 73 -15.16 -3.41 11.30
CA ARG A 73 -14.96 -2.96 9.91
C ARG A 73 -13.56 -2.37 9.70
N TRP A 74 -13.12 -1.48 10.59
CA TRP A 74 -11.80 -0.85 10.49
C TRP A 74 -10.66 -1.81 10.80
N GLU A 75 -10.85 -2.72 11.75
CA GLU A 75 -9.91 -3.78 12.05
C GLU A 75 -9.67 -4.67 10.81
N ALA A 76 -10.74 -5.13 10.17
CA ALA A 76 -10.66 -5.91 8.93
C ALA A 76 -9.99 -5.13 7.79
N ALA A 77 -10.31 -3.83 7.62
CA ALA A 77 -9.71 -2.99 6.59
C ALA A 77 -8.20 -2.78 6.81
N ILE A 78 -7.76 -2.63 8.06
CA ILE A 78 -6.34 -2.53 8.42
C ILE A 78 -5.62 -3.86 8.21
N ALA A 79 -6.25 -4.97 8.59
CA ALA A 79 -5.70 -6.31 8.35
C ALA A 79 -5.46 -6.55 6.85
N ARG A 80 -6.45 -6.23 6.00
CA ARG A 80 -6.31 -6.30 4.54
C ARG A 80 -5.15 -5.43 4.03
N ARG A 81 -5.05 -4.18 4.50
CA ARG A 81 -3.92 -3.30 4.14
C ARG A 81 -2.57 -3.93 4.49
N ASN A 82 -2.43 -4.49 5.69
CA ASN A 82 -1.17 -5.12 6.12
C ASN A 82 -0.84 -6.36 5.26
N GLN A 83 -1.86 -7.13 4.87
CA GLN A 83 -1.69 -8.26 3.96
C GLN A 83 -1.25 -7.79 2.56
N VAL A 84 -1.88 -6.77 2.01
CA VAL A 84 -1.48 -6.16 0.72
C VAL A 84 -0.03 -5.69 0.78
N GLN A 85 0.37 -4.97 1.83
CA GLN A 85 1.76 -4.51 1.99
C GLN A 85 2.75 -5.67 2.08
N THR A 86 2.38 -6.77 2.74
CA THR A 86 3.23 -7.96 2.85
C THR A 86 3.43 -8.61 1.49
N LEU A 87 2.34 -8.83 0.74
CA LEU A 87 2.39 -9.40 -0.61
C LEU A 87 3.20 -8.52 -1.57
N GLN A 88 3.04 -7.19 -1.50
CA GLN A 88 3.82 -6.24 -2.29
C GLN A 88 5.32 -6.34 -1.99
N ARG A 89 5.72 -6.44 -0.72
CA ARG A 89 7.13 -6.62 -0.35
C ARG A 89 7.71 -7.93 -0.89
N GLN A 90 6.94 -9.02 -0.84
CA GLN A 90 7.35 -10.31 -1.40
C GLN A 90 7.53 -10.24 -2.91
N LEU A 91 6.57 -9.63 -3.61
CA LEU A 91 6.61 -9.42 -5.05
C LEU A 91 7.84 -8.58 -5.44
N ASN A 92 8.06 -7.45 -4.77
CA ASN A 92 9.23 -6.58 -5.03
C ASN A 92 10.55 -7.34 -4.84
N LYS A 93 10.66 -8.20 -3.82
CA LYS A 93 11.85 -9.02 -3.59
C LYS A 93 12.08 -10.03 -4.73
N LEU A 94 11.03 -10.67 -5.23
CA LEU A 94 11.15 -11.62 -6.33
C LEU A 94 11.51 -10.93 -7.65
N GLU A 95 10.89 -9.79 -7.94
CA GLU A 95 11.20 -9.00 -9.13
C GLU A 95 12.65 -8.50 -9.13
N GLN A 96 13.16 -8.06 -7.97
CA GLN A 96 14.57 -7.69 -7.82
C GLN A 96 15.53 -8.88 -8.00
N ARG A 97 15.16 -10.08 -7.56
CA ARG A 97 15.97 -11.28 -7.79
C ARG A 97 16.01 -11.64 -9.28
N LEU A 98 14.87 -11.56 -9.95
CA LEU A 98 14.76 -11.83 -11.38
C LEU A 98 15.59 -10.82 -12.20
N SER A 99 15.52 -9.53 -11.88
CA SER A 99 16.30 -8.51 -12.58
C SER A 99 17.80 -8.75 -12.43
N ARG A 100 18.28 -9.05 -11.21
CA ARG A 100 19.69 -9.37 -10.95
C ARG A 100 20.17 -10.63 -11.68
N ALA A 101 19.34 -11.67 -11.76
CA ALA A 101 19.68 -12.88 -12.50
C ALA A 101 19.82 -12.60 -14.00
N ASN A 102 18.93 -11.76 -14.56
CA ASN A 102 19.00 -11.34 -15.95
C ASN A 102 20.25 -10.48 -16.21
N ASP A 103 20.58 -9.57 -15.30
CA ASP A 103 21.78 -8.73 -15.42
C ASP A 103 23.08 -9.55 -15.32
N ALA A 104 23.12 -10.56 -14.44
CA ALA A 104 24.27 -11.47 -14.31
C ALA A 104 24.46 -12.37 -15.54
N SER A 105 23.37 -12.69 -16.26
CA SER A 105 23.43 -13.47 -17.50
C SER A 105 23.91 -12.66 -18.71
N LYS A 106 24.01 -11.33 -18.59
CA LYS A 106 24.54 -10.48 -19.64
C LYS A 106 26.06 -10.55 -19.57
N PRO A 107 26.76 -11.14 -20.57
CA PRO A 107 28.21 -11.18 -20.55
C PRO A 107 28.72 -9.74 -20.49
N THR A 108 29.41 -9.40 -19.40
CA THR A 108 30.11 -8.12 -19.33
C THR A 108 31.19 -8.20 -20.40
N SER A 109 30.96 -7.60 -21.55
CA SER A 109 31.99 -7.33 -22.54
C SER A 109 32.95 -6.30 -21.95
N ARG A 110 33.75 -6.71 -20.96
CA ARG A 110 35.04 -6.09 -20.63
C ARG A 110 36.04 -6.51 -21.70
N THR A 111 35.72 -6.15 -22.95
CA THR A 111 36.71 -6.15 -24.02
C THR A 111 37.52 -4.89 -23.82
N LYS A 112 38.76 -5.02 -23.34
CA LYS A 112 39.81 -4.02 -23.59
C LYS A 112 39.98 -3.92 -25.11
N GLY A 113 39.23 -3.05 -25.79
CA GLY A 113 39.65 -2.51 -27.08
C GLY A 113 40.70 -1.42 -26.81
N ARG A 114 41.88 -1.34 -27.45
CA ARG A 114 42.27 -1.70 -28.82
C ARG A 114 41.17 -1.41 -29.84
N LYS A 115 41.31 -0.22 -30.45
CA LYS A 115 40.47 0.37 -31.48
C LYS A 115 40.27 -0.60 -32.64
N ALA A 116 39.02 -0.83 -33.04
CA ALA A 116 38.68 -1.21 -34.40
C ALA A 116 37.28 -0.73 -34.74
N THR A 117 37.15 -0.35 -36.01
CA THR A 117 36.14 0.48 -36.64
C THR A 117 34.92 -0.33 -37.08
N SER A 118 33.79 0.39 -37.19
CA SER A 118 32.63 0.15 -38.07
C SER A 118 31.36 -0.50 -37.48
N PRO A 119 30.18 -0.08 -38.00
CA PRO A 119 28.95 0.03 -37.23
C PRO A 119 27.99 -1.13 -37.53
N SER A 120 27.46 -1.75 -36.49
CA SER A 120 26.34 -2.69 -36.63
C SER A 120 25.13 -2.11 -35.90
N VAL A 121 24.19 -1.64 -36.72
CA VAL A 121 22.83 -1.25 -36.33
C VAL A 121 22.14 -2.51 -35.80
N MET A 122 21.93 -2.60 -34.49
CA MET A 122 21.01 -3.58 -33.92
C MET A 122 19.98 -2.88 -33.05
N LEU A 123 18.72 -3.11 -33.44
CA LEU A 123 17.51 -2.55 -32.85
C LEU A 123 17.53 -2.68 -31.32
N ARG A 124 17.64 -1.53 -30.66
CA ARG A 124 17.28 -1.37 -29.27
C ARG A 124 15.76 -1.48 -29.18
N VAL A 125 15.24 -2.68 -28.91
CA VAL A 125 13.84 -2.85 -28.54
C VAL A 125 13.63 -2.07 -27.24
N PRO A 126 12.85 -0.98 -27.22
CA PRO A 126 12.50 -0.34 -25.96
C PRO A 126 11.55 -1.29 -25.25
N SER A 127 11.97 -1.88 -24.13
CA SER A 127 11.05 -2.52 -23.20
C SER A 127 10.13 -1.42 -22.65
N PRO A 128 8.83 -1.40 -23.01
CA PRO A 128 7.89 -0.56 -22.27
C PRO A 128 7.46 -1.35 -21.02
N LEU A 129 6.75 -0.67 -20.11
CA LEU A 129 6.08 -1.25 -18.94
C LEU A 129 6.86 -1.23 -17.63
N VAL A 130 7.39 -0.06 -17.24
CA VAL A 130 7.13 0.42 -15.87
C VAL A 130 6.80 1.93 -15.85
N PRO A 131 5.59 2.35 -16.24
CA PRO A 131 5.03 3.59 -15.69
C PRO A 131 3.70 3.43 -14.93
N GLN A 132 3.13 2.24 -14.78
CA GLN A 132 1.79 2.12 -14.17
C GLN A 132 1.77 2.26 -12.63
N ILE A 133 2.90 2.08 -11.93
CA ILE A 133 2.93 2.11 -10.45
C ILE A 133 2.91 3.55 -9.90
N LYS A 134 3.45 4.53 -10.63
CA LYS A 134 3.42 5.94 -10.18
C LYS A 134 2.01 6.55 -10.26
N ILE A 135 1.21 6.12 -11.24
CA ILE A 135 -0.14 6.65 -11.47
C ILE A 135 -1.08 6.24 -10.32
N LEU A 136 -0.96 5.00 -9.80
CA LEU A 136 -1.82 4.54 -8.70
C LEU A 136 -1.51 5.23 -7.36
N ILE A 137 -0.26 5.59 -7.10
CA ILE A 137 0.14 6.31 -5.86
C ILE A 137 -0.28 7.80 -5.93
N GLU A 138 -0.24 8.41 -7.11
CA GLU A 138 -0.71 9.78 -7.36
C GLU A 138 -2.25 9.91 -7.28
N GLN A 139 -3.00 8.91 -7.76
CA GLN A 139 -4.47 8.90 -7.68
C GLN A 139 -5.00 8.86 -6.24
N PHE A 140 -4.27 8.20 -5.32
CA PHE A 140 -4.61 8.24 -3.88
C PHE A 140 -4.26 9.57 -3.20
N ARG A 141 -3.30 10.35 -3.74
CA ARG A 141 -2.92 11.68 -3.22
C ARG A 141 -3.88 12.79 -3.67
N THR A 142 -4.45 12.69 -4.86
CA THR A 142 -5.33 13.73 -5.43
C THR A 142 -6.81 13.56 -5.05
N SER A 143 -7.27 12.32 -4.82
CA SER A 143 -8.66 12.05 -4.39
C SER A 143 -9.01 12.62 -3.00
N THR A 144 -8.00 12.88 -2.15
CA THR A 144 -8.20 13.51 -0.83
C THR A 144 -8.06 15.04 -0.84
N ARG A 145 -7.86 15.66 -2.02
CA ARG A 145 -7.73 17.12 -2.18
C ARG A 145 -8.84 17.75 -3.03
N SER A 146 -10.02 17.11 -3.11
CA SER A 146 -11.22 17.78 -3.65
C SER A 146 -11.97 18.51 -2.53
N PRO A 147 -12.15 19.84 -2.61
CA PRO A 147 -12.92 20.61 -1.62
C PRO A 147 -14.45 20.39 -1.72
N ALA A 148 -14.93 19.58 -2.67
CA ALA A 148 -16.37 19.38 -2.92
C ALA A 148 -17.06 18.38 -1.98
N ALA A 149 -16.33 17.49 -1.30
CA ALA A 149 -16.93 16.46 -0.45
C ALA A 149 -17.25 16.92 1.00
N ARG A 150 -17.30 18.24 1.25
CA ARG A 150 -17.55 18.79 2.59
C ARG A 150 -19.02 19.09 2.88
N ASN A 151 -19.92 19.02 1.88
CA ASN A 151 -21.30 19.50 2.02
C ASN A 151 -22.42 18.44 1.99
N GLU A 152 -22.14 17.14 1.85
CA GLU A 152 -23.22 16.13 1.81
C GLU A 152 -23.45 15.38 3.14
N VAL A 153 -22.52 15.44 4.10
CA VAL A 153 -22.68 14.68 5.36
C VAL A 153 -23.52 15.43 6.40
N GLU A 154 -23.81 16.73 6.23
CA GLU A 154 -24.66 17.49 7.16
C GLU A 154 -26.17 17.36 6.91
N ARG A 155 -26.63 16.68 5.83
CA ARG A 155 -28.07 16.51 5.56
C ARG A 155 -28.70 15.23 6.14
N SER A 156 -27.93 14.30 6.69
CA SER A 156 -28.46 13.06 7.30
C SER A 156 -28.60 13.11 8.83
N TYR A 157 -28.52 14.30 9.43
CA TYR A 157 -28.63 14.52 10.88
C TYR A 157 -29.61 15.65 11.25
N ARG A 158 -30.69 15.81 10.48
CA ARG A 158 -31.90 16.52 10.93
C ARG A 158 -33.05 15.54 11.03
#